data_AF-A0A7S0JIX1-F1
#
_entry.id   AF-A0A7S0JIX1-F1
#
_cell.length_a   1.000
_cell.length_b   1.000
_cell.length_c   1.000
_cell.angle_alpha   90.00
_cell.angle_beta   90.00
_cell.angle_gamma   90.00
#
_symmetry.space_group_name_H-M   'P 1'
#
loop_
_entity.id
_entity.type
_entity.pdbx_description
1 polymer ?
#
loop_
_entity_poly.entity_id
_entity_poly.type
_entity_poly.pdbx_seq_one_letter_code
_entity_poly.pdbx_strand_id
1 'polypeptide(L)'
;YAWARTGQKTPVGLDFSQSDLHGVGYAVGPGKEISWVALQIHYQQTSPKPVKDSSGVRLWFRSSPPSVPIKLRILMSTRLVVPPRTFFEECVTCRVRTGGKVLAFRNHAHRLAADIWTDVFSSDGRQQEPIGRLSAQEPQIIRHIRPVRALAAGDTIQLHCQYDARAKEEVTLLGLDERTREMCNQYYVSTASLAYDCNVDRLSRSSAWQRTWELVLASYRASQSGQMAAAPIGQVTAVAVDRLGNTFFMHRGGGSFISKSTAQFNPIVKLDKHGAYASSLAS
;
A
#
# COMPACT_ATOMS: atom_id res chain seq x y z
N TYR A 1 0.17 -5.40 4.25
CA TYR A 1 0.30 -6.86 4.01
C TYR A 1 -0.33 -7.19 2.67
N ALA A 2 0.24 -8.12 1.92
CA ALA A 2 -0.35 -8.63 0.68
C ALA A 2 -0.05 -10.13 0.57
N TRP A 3 -1.05 -10.91 0.19
CA TRP A 3 -0.94 -12.35 0.00
C TRP A 3 -1.44 -12.72 -1.39
N ALA A 4 -0.85 -13.76 -1.97
CA ALA A 4 -1.27 -14.30 -3.25
C ALA A 4 -1.26 -15.83 -3.18
N ARG A 5 -2.18 -16.46 -3.91
CA ARG A 5 -2.30 -17.92 -4.03
C ARG A 5 -1.00 -18.59 -4.45
N THR A 6 -0.21 -17.92 -5.29
CA THR A 6 1.08 -18.36 -5.80
C THR A 6 2.20 -17.38 -5.41
N GLY A 7 3.46 -17.72 -5.72
CA GLY A 7 4.59 -16.79 -5.61
C GLY A 7 5.17 -16.57 -4.22
N GLN A 8 4.77 -17.36 -3.22
CA GLN A 8 5.28 -17.30 -1.84
C GLN A 8 6.69 -17.90 -1.66
N LYS A 9 7.40 -18.22 -2.74
CA LYS A 9 8.65 -19.00 -2.69
C LYS A 9 9.91 -18.12 -2.74
N THR A 10 10.08 -17.29 -3.78
CA THR A 10 11.25 -16.40 -3.92
C THR A 10 10.93 -15.20 -4.83
N PRO A 11 11.35 -13.96 -4.50
CA PRO A 11 11.76 -13.54 -3.16
C PRO A 11 10.61 -13.79 -2.17
N VAL A 12 10.95 -14.26 -0.97
CA VAL A 12 9.95 -14.61 0.05
C VAL A 12 9.22 -13.35 0.51
N GLY A 13 7.97 -13.54 0.97
CA GLY A 13 7.22 -12.47 1.60
C GLY A 13 7.95 -11.86 2.81
N LEU A 14 7.55 -10.65 3.19
CA LEU A 14 8.08 -9.99 4.39
C LEU A 14 7.58 -10.68 5.67
N ASP A 15 8.50 -11.21 6.47
CA ASP A 15 8.23 -11.91 7.72
C ASP A 15 8.98 -11.24 8.89
N PHE A 16 8.25 -10.54 9.75
CA PHE A 16 8.78 -9.80 10.90
C PHE A 16 9.30 -10.70 12.04
N SER A 17 9.15 -12.04 11.95
CA SER A 17 9.77 -12.96 12.91
C SER A 17 11.27 -13.17 12.65
N GLN A 18 11.77 -12.75 11.47
CA GLN A 18 13.16 -12.91 11.08
C GLN A 18 14.08 -11.99 11.90
N SER A 19 15.28 -12.49 12.19
CA SER A 19 16.24 -11.82 13.09
C SER A 19 16.71 -10.46 12.57
N ASP A 20 16.83 -10.29 11.26
CA ASP A 20 17.21 -9.04 10.59
C ASP A 20 16.10 -7.97 10.62
N LEU A 21 14.91 -8.33 11.05
CA LEU A 21 13.74 -7.45 11.21
C LEU A 21 13.31 -7.27 12.67
N HIS A 22 14.18 -7.63 13.64
CA HIS A 22 13.88 -7.48 15.05
C HIS A 22 13.56 -6.00 15.40
N GLY A 23 12.42 -5.78 16.06
CA GLY A 23 11.96 -4.45 16.47
C GLY A 23 11.32 -3.61 15.35
N VAL A 24 11.31 -4.10 14.11
CA VAL A 24 10.64 -3.48 12.97
C VAL A 24 9.14 -3.76 13.05
N GLY A 25 8.32 -2.72 12.86
CA GLY A 25 6.86 -2.91 12.81
C GLY A 25 6.08 -1.67 12.40
N TYR A 26 4.83 -1.89 12.00
CA TYR A 26 3.89 -0.79 11.78
C TYR A 26 3.41 -0.26 13.12
N ALA A 27 3.50 1.06 13.31
CA ALA A 27 2.86 1.73 14.44
C ALA A 27 1.37 1.89 14.14
N VAL A 28 0.52 1.20 14.91
CA VAL A 28 -0.94 1.15 14.72
C VAL A 28 -1.66 1.48 16.03
N GLY A 29 -2.92 1.91 15.92
CA GLY A 29 -3.79 2.18 17.07
C GLY A 29 -4.10 3.66 17.28
N PRO A 30 -4.81 4.00 18.37
CA PRO A 30 -5.23 5.38 18.66
C PRO A 30 -4.06 6.36 18.68
N GLY A 31 -4.25 7.54 18.10
CA GLY A 31 -3.21 8.57 17.97
C GLY A 31 -2.06 8.24 17.01
N LYS A 32 -2.17 7.15 16.24
CA LYS A 32 -1.22 6.79 15.16
C LYS A 32 -1.86 7.02 13.79
N GLU A 33 -1.00 7.11 12.77
CA GLU A 33 -1.41 7.27 11.36
C GLU A 33 -2.30 6.11 10.87
N ILE A 34 -2.05 4.90 11.38
CA ILE A 34 -2.84 3.70 11.05
C ILE A 34 -3.80 3.42 12.22
N SER A 35 -5.01 3.98 12.14
CA SER A 35 -6.06 3.84 13.15
C SER A 35 -7.08 2.73 12.85
N TRP A 36 -7.10 2.20 11.62
CA TRP A 36 -8.02 1.16 11.18
C TRP A 36 -7.34 0.13 10.27
N VAL A 37 -8.00 -1.02 10.11
CA VAL A 37 -7.59 -2.09 9.19
C VAL A 37 -8.71 -2.32 8.19
N ALA A 38 -8.36 -2.35 6.90
CA ALA A 38 -9.23 -2.80 5.83
C ALA A 38 -8.72 -4.12 5.25
N LEU A 39 -9.62 -5.04 4.96
CA LEU A 39 -9.33 -6.31 4.32
C LEU A 39 -10.02 -6.35 2.95
N GLN A 40 -9.22 -6.54 1.89
CA GLN A 40 -9.70 -6.77 0.54
C GLN A 40 -9.36 -8.20 0.14
N ILE A 41 -10.37 -8.97 -0.27
CA ILE A 41 -10.22 -10.35 -0.73
C ILE A 41 -10.64 -10.41 -2.20
N HIS A 42 -9.77 -10.94 -3.05
CA HIS A 42 -10.07 -11.21 -4.45
C HIS A 42 -10.54 -12.66 -4.60
N TYR A 43 -11.81 -12.84 -4.97
CA TYR A 43 -12.39 -14.15 -5.25
C TYR A 43 -12.41 -14.41 -6.75
N GLN A 44 -11.73 -15.47 -7.17
CA GLN A 44 -11.99 -16.10 -8.45
C GLN A 44 -13.05 -17.19 -8.24
N GLN A 45 -14.33 -16.80 -8.20
CA GLN A 45 -15.43 -17.75 -8.07
C GLN A 45 -15.64 -18.46 -9.40
N THR A 46 -15.42 -19.78 -9.44
CA THR A 46 -15.61 -20.62 -10.63
C THR A 46 -16.88 -21.44 -10.56
N SER A 47 -17.52 -21.54 -9.39
CA SER A 47 -18.79 -22.25 -9.19
C SER A 47 -19.97 -21.28 -9.22
N PRO A 48 -21.07 -21.62 -9.92
CA PRO A 48 -22.30 -20.82 -9.90
C PRO A 48 -23.06 -20.94 -8.57
N LYS A 49 -22.69 -21.88 -7.68
CA LYS A 49 -23.37 -22.09 -6.40
C LYS A 49 -22.92 -21.05 -5.37
N PRO A 50 -23.85 -20.44 -4.60
CA PRO A 50 -23.48 -19.58 -3.49
C PRO A 50 -22.64 -20.34 -2.45
N VAL A 51 -21.55 -19.73 -2.00
CA VAL A 51 -20.68 -20.27 -0.95
C VAL A 51 -20.54 -19.22 0.14
N LYS A 52 -20.70 -19.63 1.40
CA LYS A 52 -20.31 -18.82 2.56
C LYS A 52 -18.81 -19.01 2.78
N ASP A 53 -18.07 -17.91 2.83
CA ASP A 53 -16.63 -17.91 3.07
C ASP A 53 -16.31 -17.05 4.30
N SER A 54 -15.34 -17.50 5.08
CA SER A 54 -14.82 -16.80 6.27
C SER A 54 -13.30 -16.62 6.18
N SER A 55 -12.78 -16.44 4.96
CA SER A 55 -11.36 -16.17 4.73
C SER A 55 -10.95 -14.84 5.36
N GLY A 56 -9.71 -14.76 5.81
CA GLY A 56 -9.20 -13.56 6.46
C GLY A 56 -7.71 -13.63 6.74
N VAL A 57 -7.24 -12.70 7.57
CA VAL A 57 -5.84 -12.63 8.00
C VAL A 57 -5.78 -12.62 9.52
N ARG A 58 -4.77 -13.28 10.08
CA ARG A 58 -4.43 -13.17 11.51
C ARG A 58 -3.37 -12.09 11.67
N LEU A 59 -3.66 -11.08 12.47
CA LEU A 59 -2.73 -10.01 12.81
C LEU A 59 -2.19 -10.22 14.23
N TRP A 60 -0.89 -10.06 14.39
CA TRP A 60 -0.21 -10.15 15.68
C TRP A 60 0.25 -8.75 16.08
N PHE A 61 -0.15 -8.31 17.28
CA PHE A 61 0.20 -7.00 17.82
C PHE A 61 1.07 -7.14 19.06
N ARG A 62 1.90 -6.13 19.30
CA ARG A 62 2.59 -5.92 20.58
C ARG A 62 2.03 -4.67 21.22
N SER A 63 1.90 -4.66 22.54
CA SER A 63 1.44 -3.49 23.29
C SER A 63 2.44 -2.33 23.25
N SER A 64 3.73 -2.64 23.12
CA SER A 64 4.81 -1.65 22.97
C SER A 64 4.97 -1.21 21.51
N PRO A 65 5.20 0.09 21.24
CA PRO A 65 5.57 0.56 19.90
C PRO A 65 6.82 -0.14 19.34
N PRO A 66 6.95 -0.26 18.01
CA PRO A 66 8.17 -0.78 17.38
C PRO A 66 9.35 0.17 17.64
N SER A 67 10.54 -0.37 17.89
CA SER A 67 11.77 0.43 17.99
C SER A 67 12.20 0.99 16.64
N VAL A 68 11.82 0.31 15.55
CA VAL A 68 12.02 0.78 14.17
C VAL A 68 10.65 0.88 13.48
N PRO A 69 9.98 2.04 13.57
CA PRO A 69 8.69 2.23 12.90
C PRO A 69 8.85 2.23 11.38
N ILE A 70 7.96 1.55 10.67
CA ILE A 70 7.91 1.50 9.21
C ILE A 70 6.61 2.08 8.64
N LYS A 71 6.67 2.50 7.38
CA LYS A 71 5.52 2.94 6.58
C LYS A 71 5.49 2.24 5.23
N LEU A 72 4.30 2.16 4.66
CA LEU A 72 4.12 1.83 3.24
C LEU A 72 4.15 3.14 2.45
N ARG A 73 5.09 3.27 1.53
CA ARG A 73 5.18 4.41 0.61
C ARG A 73 4.93 3.93 -0.81
N ILE A 74 4.43 4.80 -1.66
CA ILE A 74 4.18 4.48 -3.05
C ILE A 74 5.01 5.41 -3.92
N LEU A 75 5.81 4.79 -4.78
CA LEU A 75 6.43 5.42 -5.93
C LEU A 75 5.54 5.09 -7.14
N MET A 76 5.00 6.11 -7.80
CA MET A 76 4.05 5.89 -8.90
C MET A 76 4.20 6.90 -10.03
N SER A 77 3.81 6.50 -11.25
CA SER A 77 3.50 7.48 -12.30
C SER A 77 2.06 7.92 -12.18
N THR A 78 1.86 9.23 -12.22
CA THR A 78 0.54 9.85 -12.28
C THR A 78 0.16 10.29 -13.68
N ARG A 79 1.04 10.13 -14.68
CA ARG A 79 0.89 10.68 -16.05
C ARG A 79 0.88 9.61 -17.14
N LEU A 80 0.70 8.35 -16.77
CA LEU A 80 0.84 7.21 -17.66
C LEU A 80 -0.13 7.26 -18.85
N VAL A 81 0.44 7.21 -20.05
CA VAL A 81 -0.26 7.07 -21.33
C VAL A 81 0.52 6.05 -22.17
N VAL A 82 0.00 4.83 -22.30
CA VAL A 82 0.64 3.75 -23.06
C VAL A 82 0.12 3.76 -24.49
N PRO A 83 0.95 4.06 -25.51
CA PRO A 83 0.53 4.01 -26.90
C PRO A 83 0.22 2.57 -27.34
N PRO A 84 -0.68 2.38 -28.33
CA PRO A 84 -0.91 1.07 -28.93
C PRO A 84 0.27 0.63 -29.81
N ARG A 85 0.29 -0.65 -30.18
CA ARG A 85 1.22 -1.24 -31.17
C ARG A 85 2.71 -1.05 -30.85
N THR A 86 3.07 -0.86 -29.58
CA THR A 86 4.46 -0.63 -29.17
C THR A 86 4.83 -1.32 -27.87
N PHE A 87 6.13 -1.46 -27.63
CA PHE A 87 6.67 -1.63 -26.29
C PHE A 87 6.96 -0.23 -25.71
N PHE A 88 6.49 0.05 -24.51
CA PHE A 88 6.54 1.39 -23.92
C PHE A 88 7.12 1.35 -22.51
N GLU A 89 7.87 2.38 -22.14
CA GLU A 89 8.44 2.55 -20.81
C GLU A 89 8.07 3.91 -20.24
N GLU A 90 7.53 3.92 -19.03
CA GLU A 90 7.28 5.12 -18.24
C GLU A 90 8.28 5.19 -17.10
N CYS A 91 8.89 6.37 -16.92
CA CYS A 91 9.85 6.61 -15.85
C CYS A 91 9.39 7.72 -14.90
N VAL A 92 9.65 7.53 -13.60
CA VAL A 92 9.40 8.51 -12.54
C VAL A 92 10.65 8.70 -11.70
N THR A 93 11.20 9.91 -11.73
CA THR A 93 12.41 10.26 -10.99
C THR A 93 12.07 11.06 -9.73
N CYS A 94 12.65 10.64 -8.62
CA CYS A 94 12.50 11.29 -7.32
C CYS A 94 13.85 11.49 -6.62
N ARG A 95 13.90 12.50 -5.77
CA ARG A 95 15.07 12.83 -4.95
C ARG A 95 14.80 12.46 -3.51
N VAL A 96 15.71 11.73 -2.87
CA VAL A 96 15.62 11.41 -1.44
C VAL A 96 15.93 12.66 -0.62
N ARG A 97 14.93 13.17 0.11
CA ARG A 97 15.04 14.33 1.00
C ARG A 97 15.58 13.96 2.38
N THR A 98 15.15 12.80 2.89
CA THR A 98 15.56 12.30 4.20
C THR A 98 15.88 10.82 4.09
N GLY A 99 17.07 10.44 4.56
CA GLY A 99 17.57 9.07 4.45
C GLY A 99 16.76 8.06 5.25
N GLY A 100 16.87 6.80 4.84
CA GLY A 100 16.18 5.69 5.46
C GLY A 100 16.52 4.36 4.80
N LYS A 101 15.75 3.32 5.13
CA LYS A 101 15.91 1.99 4.53
C LYS A 101 14.61 1.57 3.85
N VAL A 102 14.72 0.94 2.69
CA VAL A 102 13.66 0.17 2.05
C VAL A 102 13.88 -1.30 2.39
N LEU A 103 12.93 -1.88 3.10
CA LEU A 103 12.98 -3.24 3.63
C LEU A 103 12.28 -4.22 2.68
N ALA A 104 11.21 -3.80 2.04
CA ALA A 104 10.46 -4.64 1.11
C ALA A 104 9.83 -3.83 0.00
N PHE A 105 9.50 -4.49 -1.11
CA PHE A 105 8.81 -3.89 -2.23
C PHE A 105 7.59 -4.70 -2.67
N ARG A 106 6.68 -4.06 -3.40
CA ARG A 106 5.63 -4.72 -4.19
C ARG A 106 5.42 -3.93 -5.47
N ASN A 107 5.54 -4.60 -6.61
CA ASN A 107 5.19 -4.00 -7.90
C ASN A 107 3.70 -4.19 -8.16
N HIS A 108 3.09 -3.20 -8.80
CA HIS A 108 1.70 -3.23 -9.19
C HIS A 108 1.48 -2.47 -10.48
N ALA A 109 0.86 -3.16 -11.42
CA ALA A 109 0.34 -2.67 -12.67
C ALA A 109 -0.73 -3.66 -13.14
N HIS A 110 -1.36 -3.36 -14.28
CA HIS A 110 -2.36 -4.22 -14.88
C HIS A 110 -1.73 -5.09 -15.98
N ARG A 111 -2.51 -5.52 -16.96
CA ARG A 111 -2.24 -6.66 -17.85
C ARG A 111 -1.09 -6.43 -18.84
N LEU A 112 -0.76 -5.19 -19.16
CA LEU A 112 0.29 -4.85 -20.11
C LEU A 112 1.68 -4.89 -19.47
N ALA A 113 1.78 -4.92 -18.14
CA ALA A 113 3.05 -4.79 -17.45
C ALA A 113 4.02 -5.92 -17.82
N ALA A 114 5.13 -5.56 -18.44
CA ALA A 114 6.22 -6.46 -18.78
C ALA A 114 7.22 -6.56 -17.63
N ASP A 115 7.70 -5.44 -17.10
CA ASP A 115 8.66 -5.39 -16.00
C ASP A 115 8.54 -4.08 -15.22
N ILE A 116 8.91 -4.09 -13.94
CA ILE A 116 8.93 -2.91 -13.06
C ILE A 116 10.14 -2.99 -12.14
N TRP A 117 10.93 -1.92 -12.03
CA TRP A 117 12.06 -1.81 -11.08
C TRP A 117 12.33 -0.35 -10.73
N THR A 118 13.16 -0.12 -9.72
CA THR A 118 13.71 1.22 -9.45
C THR A 118 15.22 1.21 -9.49
N ASP A 119 15.80 2.03 -10.36
CA ASP A 119 17.22 2.34 -10.32
C ASP A 119 17.53 3.33 -9.20
N VAL A 120 18.72 3.21 -8.61
CA VAL A 120 19.18 4.04 -7.51
C VAL A 120 20.54 4.62 -7.88
N PHE A 121 20.69 5.93 -7.75
CA PHE A 121 21.93 6.65 -7.98
C PHE A 121 22.28 7.42 -6.71
N SER A 122 23.52 7.32 -6.24
CA SER A 122 23.98 8.14 -5.12
C SER A 122 24.09 9.62 -5.50
N SER A 123 24.26 10.49 -4.52
CA SER A 123 24.39 11.94 -4.73
C SER A 123 25.50 12.35 -5.71
N ASP A 124 26.53 11.53 -5.84
CA ASP A 124 27.66 11.69 -6.76
C ASP A 124 27.40 11.11 -8.17
N GLY A 125 26.18 10.60 -8.42
CA GLY A 125 25.77 10.04 -9.71
C GLY A 125 26.15 8.57 -9.92
N ARG A 126 26.78 7.90 -8.94
CA ARG A 126 27.15 6.49 -9.08
C ARG A 126 25.91 5.60 -8.97
N GLN A 127 25.73 4.70 -9.94
CA GLN A 127 24.65 3.71 -9.91
C GLN A 127 24.86 2.69 -8.79
N GLN A 128 23.76 2.34 -8.14
CA GLN A 128 23.65 1.33 -7.09
C GLN A 128 22.76 0.19 -7.59
N GLU A 129 22.82 -0.95 -6.91
CA GLU A 129 21.95 -2.09 -7.17
C GLU A 129 20.45 -1.71 -7.17
N PRO A 130 19.69 -2.06 -8.22
CA PRO A 130 18.30 -1.67 -8.37
C PRO A 130 17.39 -2.35 -7.34
N ILE A 131 16.25 -1.73 -7.10
CA ILE A 131 15.23 -2.25 -6.19
C ILE A 131 14.13 -2.94 -6.98
N GLY A 132 13.98 -4.23 -6.68
CA GLY A 132 12.73 -4.95 -6.92
C GLY A 132 12.32 -5.10 -8.38
N ARG A 133 13.26 -5.46 -9.25
CA ARG A 133 12.98 -5.81 -10.64
C ARG A 133 12.14 -7.07 -10.73
N LEU A 134 10.88 -6.90 -11.10
CA LEU A 134 9.91 -7.99 -11.22
C LEU A 134 8.68 -7.52 -12.01
N SER A 135 8.22 -8.33 -12.97
CA SER A 135 6.94 -8.10 -13.63
C SER A 135 5.79 -8.02 -12.64
N ALA A 136 4.83 -7.12 -12.88
CA ALA A 136 3.58 -7.11 -12.11
C ALA A 136 2.61 -8.23 -12.50
N GLN A 137 2.91 -9.04 -13.54
CA GLN A 137 2.19 -10.29 -13.79
C GLN A 137 2.58 -11.39 -12.80
N GLU A 138 3.73 -11.27 -12.16
CA GLU A 138 4.10 -12.12 -11.05
C GLU A 138 3.20 -11.83 -9.85
N PRO A 139 3.08 -12.78 -8.90
CA PRO A 139 2.26 -12.58 -7.70
C PRO A 139 2.66 -11.29 -6.97
N GLN A 140 1.72 -10.35 -6.92
CA GLN A 140 1.93 -8.98 -6.43
C GLN A 140 1.89 -8.93 -4.90
N ILE A 141 2.88 -9.55 -4.27
CA ILE A 141 3.07 -9.58 -2.80
C ILE A 141 4.15 -8.61 -2.34
N ILE A 142 4.21 -8.38 -1.03
CA ILE A 142 5.29 -7.60 -0.40
C ILE A 142 6.50 -8.52 -0.20
N ARG A 143 7.58 -8.27 -0.94
CA ARG A 143 8.78 -9.09 -1.02
C ARG A 143 9.93 -8.46 -0.26
N HIS A 144 10.55 -9.22 0.64
CA HIS A 144 11.69 -8.76 1.43
C HIS A 144 12.91 -8.55 0.52
N ILE A 145 13.56 -7.38 0.63
CA ILE A 145 14.84 -7.07 -0.01
C ILE A 145 15.96 -7.49 0.94
N ARG A 146 16.85 -8.38 0.49
CA ARG A 146 18.02 -8.81 1.27
C ARG A 146 19.31 -8.57 0.48
N PRO A 147 20.28 -7.81 1.02
CA PRO A 147 20.16 -6.97 2.23
C PRO A 147 19.19 -5.81 2.02
N VAL A 148 18.60 -5.28 3.10
CA VAL A 148 17.71 -4.10 3.01
C VAL A 148 18.43 -2.93 2.34
N ARG A 149 17.73 -2.15 1.50
CA ARG A 149 18.35 -1.07 0.73
C ARG A 149 18.39 0.21 1.55
N ALA A 150 19.59 0.70 1.88
CA ALA A 150 19.77 2.04 2.43
C ALA A 150 19.70 3.09 1.32
N LEU A 151 19.03 4.19 1.61
CA LEU A 151 18.96 5.39 0.77
C LEU A 151 19.42 6.58 1.60
N ALA A 152 20.41 7.32 1.10
CA ALA A 152 20.92 8.53 1.71
C ALA A 152 20.13 9.76 1.27
N ALA A 153 20.16 10.81 2.08
CA ALA A 153 19.68 12.12 1.65
C ALA A 153 20.51 12.57 0.45
N GLY A 154 19.83 12.99 -0.61
CA GLY A 154 20.48 13.23 -1.87
C GLY A 154 20.83 11.96 -2.66
N ASP A 155 20.13 10.85 -2.50
CA ASP A 155 20.09 9.82 -3.55
C ASP A 155 18.96 10.13 -4.56
N THR A 156 19.14 9.68 -5.81
CA THR A 156 18.11 9.73 -6.85
C THR A 156 17.56 8.33 -7.03
N ILE A 157 16.24 8.20 -7.02
CA ILE A 157 15.54 6.95 -7.34
C ILE A 157 14.70 7.14 -8.58
N GLN A 158 14.77 6.20 -9.52
CA GLN A 158 14.04 6.26 -10.78
C GLN A 158 13.24 4.99 -10.95
N LEU A 159 11.91 5.08 -10.83
CA LEU A 159 10.99 3.98 -11.13
C LEU A 159 10.88 3.82 -12.64
N HIS A 160 10.98 2.58 -13.11
CA HIS A 160 10.74 2.16 -14.47
C HIS A 160 9.53 1.22 -14.49
N CYS A 161 8.60 1.47 -15.41
CA CYS A 161 7.49 0.58 -15.69
C CYS A 161 7.44 0.31 -17.20
N GLN A 162 7.69 -0.94 -17.58
CA GLN A 162 7.66 -1.38 -18.96
C GLN A 162 6.33 -2.07 -19.29
N TYR A 163 5.81 -1.82 -20.48
CA TYR A 163 4.53 -2.33 -20.97
C TYR A 163 4.66 -2.92 -22.37
N ASP A 164 4.06 -4.10 -22.55
CA ASP A 164 3.90 -4.70 -23.87
C ASP A 164 2.50 -4.40 -24.44
N ALA A 165 2.39 -3.31 -25.17
CA ALA A 165 1.16 -2.88 -25.83
C ALA A 165 1.10 -3.24 -27.33
N ARG A 166 1.98 -4.14 -27.81
CA ARG A 166 2.05 -4.49 -29.24
C ARG A 166 0.74 -5.07 -29.79
N ALA A 167 0.00 -5.78 -28.94
CA ALA A 167 -1.31 -6.35 -29.27
C ALA A 167 -2.48 -5.37 -29.11
N LYS A 168 -2.27 -4.16 -28.58
CA LYS A 168 -3.33 -3.15 -28.39
C LYS A 168 -3.53 -2.30 -29.65
N GLU A 169 -4.79 -1.95 -29.89
CA GLU A 169 -5.22 -1.07 -30.98
C GLU A 169 -5.44 0.37 -30.53
N GLU A 170 -5.80 0.55 -29.26
CA GLU A 170 -6.10 1.86 -28.67
C GLU A 170 -5.10 2.21 -27.56
N VAL A 171 -4.99 3.51 -27.30
CA VAL A 171 -4.20 4.06 -26.19
C VAL A 171 -4.76 3.54 -24.86
N THR A 172 -3.87 3.06 -23.99
CA THR A 172 -4.23 2.64 -22.63
C THR A 172 -3.80 3.71 -21.63
N LEU A 173 -4.76 4.29 -20.90
CA LEU A 173 -4.49 5.36 -19.92
C LEU A 173 -4.37 4.82 -18.50
N LEU A 174 -3.80 5.63 -17.61
CA LEU A 174 -3.87 5.43 -16.16
C LEU A 174 -5.33 5.23 -15.68
N GLY A 175 -5.57 4.27 -14.80
CA GLY A 175 -6.87 4.12 -14.15
C GLY A 175 -7.04 2.85 -13.32
N LEU A 176 -8.19 2.71 -12.66
CA LEU A 176 -8.47 1.61 -11.72
C LEU A 176 -8.94 0.30 -12.37
N ASP A 177 -9.51 0.35 -13.58
CA ASP A 177 -10.03 -0.84 -14.25
C ASP A 177 -8.91 -1.61 -14.95
N GLU A 178 -8.51 -2.75 -14.37
CA GLU A 178 -7.46 -3.64 -14.88
C GLU A 178 -7.70 -4.18 -16.29
N ARG A 179 -8.93 -4.09 -16.83
CA ARG A 179 -9.27 -4.61 -18.15
C ARG A 179 -8.91 -3.63 -19.26
N THR A 180 -9.01 -2.33 -18.97
CA THR A 180 -8.96 -1.26 -19.97
C THR A 180 -7.95 -0.16 -19.65
N ARG A 181 -7.38 -0.15 -18.43
CA ARG A 181 -6.46 0.86 -17.93
C ARG A 181 -5.18 0.22 -17.42
N GLU A 182 -4.17 1.04 -17.18
CA GLU A 182 -2.90 0.63 -16.57
C GLU A 182 -2.56 1.42 -15.31
N MET A 183 -1.55 0.94 -14.58
CA MET A 183 -0.90 1.64 -13.46
C MET A 183 0.60 1.41 -13.48
N CYS A 184 1.35 2.35 -12.91
CA CYS A 184 2.79 2.23 -12.70
C CYS A 184 3.08 2.46 -11.21
N ASN A 185 3.08 1.40 -10.39
CA ASN A 185 3.24 1.52 -8.95
C ASN A 185 4.33 0.57 -8.43
N GLN A 186 5.22 1.11 -7.59
CA GLN A 186 6.09 0.33 -6.73
C GLN A 186 5.90 0.78 -5.28
N TYR A 187 5.38 -0.13 -4.45
CA TYR A 187 5.20 0.10 -3.02
C TYR A 187 6.47 -0.26 -2.27
N TYR A 188 6.86 0.57 -1.31
CA TYR A 188 7.98 0.33 -0.40
C TYR A 188 7.52 0.20 1.04
N VAL A 189 7.86 -0.91 1.67
CA VAL A 189 7.94 -0.96 3.13
C VAL A 189 9.28 -0.37 3.53
N SER A 190 9.25 0.77 4.20
CA SER A 190 10.45 1.55 4.49
C SER A 190 10.43 2.11 5.91
N THR A 191 11.60 2.47 6.45
CA THR A 191 11.70 3.15 7.75
C THR A 191 10.86 4.43 7.72
N ALA A 192 10.23 4.79 8.84
CA ALA A 192 9.37 5.96 8.92
C ALA A 192 10.11 7.27 8.58
N SER A 193 11.43 7.32 8.72
CA SER A 193 12.27 8.47 8.37
C SER A 193 12.40 8.75 6.87
N LEU A 194 12.26 7.73 6.01
CA LEU A 194 12.54 7.88 4.57
C LEU A 194 11.59 8.93 3.97
N ALA A 195 12.11 9.90 3.25
CA ALA A 195 11.28 10.85 2.51
C ALA A 195 11.91 11.13 1.16
N TYR A 196 11.10 11.19 0.12
CA TYR A 196 11.53 11.52 -1.24
C TYR A 196 10.48 12.39 -1.92
N ASP A 197 10.95 13.28 -2.79
CA ASP A 197 10.13 14.19 -3.58
C ASP A 197 10.23 13.79 -5.05
N CYS A 198 9.09 13.49 -5.64
CA CYS A 198 8.96 13.13 -7.05
C CYS A 198 8.55 14.35 -7.86
N ASN A 199 9.06 14.49 -9.08
CA ASN A 199 8.92 15.64 -10.00
C ASN A 199 10.02 16.70 -9.91
N VAL A 200 11.26 16.31 -10.22
CA VAL A 200 12.33 17.29 -10.51
C VAL A 200 12.31 17.83 -11.95
N ASP A 201 11.55 17.23 -12.87
CA ASP A 201 11.34 17.78 -14.22
C ASP A 201 9.92 18.34 -14.39
N ARG A 202 9.80 19.66 -14.19
CA ARG A 202 8.66 20.47 -14.62
C ARG A 202 8.60 20.49 -16.16
N LEU A 203 8.02 19.46 -16.78
CA LEU A 203 7.50 19.57 -18.15
C LEU A 203 6.03 20.01 -18.09
N SER A 204 5.64 20.84 -19.06
CA SER A 204 4.58 21.85 -18.99
C SER A 204 3.23 21.34 -18.48
N ARG A 205 2.70 22.08 -17.49
CA ARG A 205 1.38 21.89 -16.90
C ARG A 205 0.30 22.31 -17.91
N SER A 206 -0.38 21.36 -18.55
CA SER A 206 -1.66 21.66 -19.20
C SER A 206 -2.79 21.67 -18.15
N SER A 207 -3.69 22.64 -18.25
CA SER A 207 -4.76 22.94 -17.30
C SER A 207 -5.83 21.84 -17.17
N ALA A 208 -5.82 20.82 -18.04
CA ALA A 208 -6.66 19.63 -17.92
C ALA A 208 -6.23 18.72 -16.76
N TRP A 209 -4.92 18.66 -16.47
CA TRP A 209 -4.36 17.80 -15.40
C TRP A 209 -4.63 18.32 -13.99
N GLN A 210 -4.67 19.63 -13.78
CA GLN A 210 -5.08 20.22 -12.51
C GLN A 210 -6.50 19.79 -12.14
N ARG A 211 -7.42 19.70 -13.11
CA ARG A 211 -8.80 19.28 -12.86
C ARG A 211 -8.90 17.81 -12.48
N THR A 212 -8.17 16.91 -13.14
CA THR A 212 -8.18 15.48 -12.79
C THR A 212 -7.53 15.23 -11.44
N TRP A 213 -6.43 15.92 -11.13
CA TRP A 213 -5.77 15.85 -9.83
C TRP A 213 -6.63 16.45 -8.70
N GLU A 214 -7.29 17.58 -8.96
CA GLU A 214 -8.29 18.14 -8.04
C GLU A 214 -9.46 17.20 -7.85
N LEU A 215 -9.92 16.46 -8.86
CA LEU A 215 -11.00 15.48 -8.72
C LEU A 215 -10.57 14.25 -7.91
N VAL A 216 -9.35 13.74 -8.09
CA VAL A 216 -8.80 12.63 -7.29
C VAL A 216 -8.55 13.08 -5.84
N LEU A 217 -7.96 14.26 -5.64
CA LEU A 217 -7.78 14.82 -4.30
C LEU A 217 -9.10 15.24 -3.65
N ALA A 218 -10.07 15.75 -4.41
CA ALA A 218 -11.39 16.10 -3.90
C ALA A 218 -12.18 14.85 -3.55
N SER A 219 -12.07 13.76 -4.31
CA SER A 219 -12.68 12.48 -3.92
C SER A 219 -11.98 11.84 -2.72
N TYR A 220 -10.67 12.04 -2.57
CA TYR A 220 -9.92 11.65 -1.37
C TYR A 220 -10.19 12.57 -0.14
N ARG A 221 -10.46 13.86 -0.34
CA ARG A 221 -10.81 14.80 0.74
C ARG A 221 -12.29 14.71 1.12
N ALA A 222 -13.17 14.52 0.15
CA ALA A 222 -14.59 14.28 0.36
C ALA A 222 -14.84 12.95 1.07
N SER A 223 -13.97 11.93 0.89
CA SER A 223 -14.00 10.73 1.72
C SER A 223 -13.57 10.96 3.16
N GLN A 224 -12.93 12.10 3.48
CA GLN A 224 -12.53 12.49 4.84
C GLN A 224 -13.44 13.54 5.50
N SER A 225 -14.23 14.31 4.73
CA SER A 225 -14.94 15.49 5.25
C SER A 225 -16.38 15.25 5.70
N GLY A 226 -16.88 14.02 5.66
CA GLY A 226 -18.16 13.73 6.31
C GLY A 226 -17.97 13.78 7.83
N GLN A 227 -18.64 14.67 8.54
CA GLN A 227 -18.93 14.44 9.96
C GLN A 227 -20.33 13.86 10.00
N MET A 228 -20.45 12.56 10.26
CA MET A 228 -21.71 11.94 10.67
C MET A 228 -21.56 11.38 12.07
N ALA A 229 -22.66 11.43 12.82
CA ALA A 229 -22.74 11.00 14.22
C ALA A 229 -22.19 9.57 14.42
N ALA A 230 -21.67 9.31 15.62
CA ALA A 230 -21.10 8.03 16.03
C ALA A 230 -22.06 6.87 15.68
N ALA A 231 -21.62 5.98 14.78
CA ALA A 231 -22.38 4.79 14.43
C ALA A 231 -22.32 3.78 15.59
N PRO A 232 -23.45 3.11 15.92
CA PRO A 232 -23.43 2.01 16.89
C PRO A 232 -22.48 0.89 16.45
N ILE A 233 -21.96 0.12 17.40
CA ILE A 233 -21.11 -1.05 17.13
C ILE A 233 -21.86 -1.96 16.14
N GLY A 234 -21.33 -2.06 14.92
CA GLY A 234 -21.89 -2.94 13.91
C GLY A 234 -21.37 -4.37 14.06
N GLN A 235 -21.42 -5.17 12.99
CA GLN A 235 -21.01 -6.57 13.06
C GLN A 235 -19.54 -6.69 13.48
N VAL A 236 -19.28 -7.47 14.53
CA VAL A 236 -17.93 -7.86 14.94
C VAL A 236 -17.31 -8.70 13.83
N THR A 237 -16.18 -8.24 13.32
CA THR A 237 -15.42 -8.88 12.23
C THR A 237 -14.16 -9.56 12.75
N ALA A 238 -13.65 -9.19 13.92
CA ALA A 238 -12.61 -9.93 14.62
C ALA A 238 -12.65 -9.68 16.13
N VAL A 239 -12.08 -10.61 16.89
CA VAL A 239 -11.87 -10.51 18.34
C VAL A 239 -10.42 -10.87 18.65
N ALA A 240 -9.78 -10.10 19.51
CA ALA A 240 -8.45 -10.41 20.05
C ALA A 240 -8.45 -10.26 21.58
N VAL A 241 -7.60 -11.02 22.26
CA VAL A 241 -7.42 -10.94 23.72
C VAL A 241 -5.95 -10.74 24.01
N ASP A 242 -5.60 -9.74 24.81
CA ASP A 242 -4.21 -9.54 25.25
C ASP A 242 -3.85 -10.40 26.47
N ARG A 243 -2.57 -10.37 26.88
CA ARG A 243 -2.08 -11.15 28.02
C ARG A 243 -2.68 -10.72 29.37
N LEU A 244 -3.32 -9.55 29.44
CA LEU A 244 -3.96 -9.02 30.64
C LEU A 244 -5.46 -9.36 30.68
N GLY A 245 -5.98 -10.07 29.67
CA GLY A 245 -7.39 -10.43 29.54
C GLY A 245 -8.25 -9.31 28.94
N ASN A 246 -7.66 -8.23 28.42
CA ASN A 246 -8.45 -7.21 27.72
C ASN A 246 -8.89 -7.76 26.37
N THR A 247 -10.16 -7.53 26.03
CA THR A 247 -10.77 -8.00 24.79
C THR A 247 -10.91 -6.84 23.80
N PHE A 248 -10.45 -7.05 22.58
CA PHE A 248 -10.52 -6.08 21.49
C PHE A 248 -11.51 -6.59 20.45
N PHE A 249 -12.58 -5.85 20.23
CA PHE A 249 -13.56 -6.11 19.17
C PHE A 249 -13.25 -5.22 17.98
N MET A 250 -12.93 -5.83 16.85
CA MET A 250 -12.93 -5.14 15.57
C MET A 250 -14.33 -5.26 14.98
N HIS A 251 -14.95 -4.16 14.60
CA HIS A 251 -16.27 -4.17 14.00
C HIS A 251 -16.32 -3.33 12.73
N ARG A 252 -17.27 -3.67 11.84
CA ARG A 252 -17.61 -2.84 10.69
C ARG A 252 -18.83 -1.98 11.01
N GLY A 253 -18.90 -0.78 10.43
CA GLY A 253 -20.14 -0.03 10.34
C GLY A 253 -21.11 -0.79 9.43
N GLY A 254 -22.40 -0.79 9.76
CA GLY A 254 -23.41 -1.48 8.95
C GLY A 254 -23.43 -0.94 7.52
N GLY A 255 -23.40 -1.83 6.52
CA GLY A 255 -23.85 -1.51 5.15
C GLY A 255 -22.81 -1.11 4.09
N SER A 256 -21.56 -1.60 4.09
CA SER A 256 -20.67 -1.32 2.94
C SER A 256 -19.74 -2.48 2.59
N PHE A 257 -19.96 -3.05 1.40
CA PHE A 257 -19.01 -3.95 0.70
C PHE A 257 -17.98 -3.17 -0.15
N ILE A 258 -18.18 -1.87 -0.35
CA ILE A 258 -17.20 -0.91 -0.86
C ILE A 258 -17.49 0.43 -0.17
N SER A 259 -16.92 0.65 1.02
CA SER A 259 -17.05 1.95 1.69
C SER A 259 -16.08 2.92 1.04
N LYS A 260 -16.59 3.87 0.24
CA LYS A 260 -15.80 5.04 -0.18
C LYS A 260 -15.56 6.02 0.98
N SER A 261 -16.25 5.87 2.11
CA SER A 261 -15.98 6.62 3.34
C SER A 261 -14.97 5.88 4.22
N THR A 262 -14.00 6.62 4.76
CA THR A 262 -13.18 6.16 5.88
C THR A 262 -14.09 5.78 7.06
N ALA A 263 -13.69 4.79 7.87
CA ALA A 263 -14.44 4.46 9.08
C ALA A 263 -14.40 5.66 10.03
N GLN A 264 -15.52 6.37 10.19
CA GLN A 264 -15.66 7.54 11.07
C GLN A 264 -16.04 7.19 12.52
N PHE A 265 -15.95 5.91 12.86
CA PHE A 265 -16.15 5.36 14.20
C PHE A 265 -14.88 4.66 14.63
N ASN A 266 -14.64 4.51 15.94
CA ASN A 266 -13.53 3.70 16.45
C ASN A 266 -13.79 2.24 16.07
N PRO A 267 -13.08 1.67 15.07
CA PRO A 267 -13.41 0.33 14.58
C PRO A 267 -12.88 -0.76 15.52
N ILE A 268 -12.12 -0.36 16.54
CA ILE A 268 -11.56 -1.21 17.57
C ILE A 268 -12.11 -0.73 18.91
N VAL A 269 -12.92 -1.57 19.54
CA VAL A 269 -13.43 -1.37 20.90
C VAL A 269 -12.60 -2.21 21.84
N LYS A 270 -12.00 -1.59 22.87
CA LYS A 270 -11.31 -2.30 23.94
C LYS A 270 -12.23 -2.42 25.15
N LEU A 271 -12.52 -3.65 25.56
CA LEU A 271 -13.05 -3.97 26.87
C LEU A 271 -11.91 -4.45 27.75
N ASP A 272 -11.90 -4.01 29.01
CA ASP A 272 -11.00 -4.61 29.99
C ASP A 272 -11.45 -6.03 30.35
N LYS A 273 -10.67 -6.72 31.19
CA LYS A 273 -10.99 -8.09 31.65
C LYS A 273 -12.30 -8.21 32.45
N HIS A 274 -12.88 -7.09 32.87
CA HIS A 274 -14.16 -7.01 33.58
C HIS A 274 -15.32 -6.62 32.65
N GLY A 275 -15.05 -6.46 31.35
CA GLY A 275 -16.05 -6.08 30.36
C GLY A 275 -16.36 -4.58 30.35
N ALA A 276 -15.65 -3.76 31.13
CA ALA A 276 -15.84 -2.32 31.11
C ALA A 276 -15.15 -1.73 29.87
N TYR A 277 -15.76 -0.71 29.27
CA TYR A 277 -15.10 0.09 28.24
C TYR A 277 -13.86 0.71 28.87
N ALA A 278 -12.69 0.27 28.42
CA ALA A 278 -11.46 0.99 28.72
C ALA A 278 -11.57 2.31 27.96
N SER A 279 -11.89 3.39 28.70
CA SER A 279 -12.18 4.74 28.22
C SER A 279 -11.64 5.02 26.83
N SER A 280 -12.53 5.41 25.92
CA SER A 280 -12.19 5.93 24.60
C SER A 280 -10.97 6.84 24.74
N LEU A 281 -9.87 6.51 24.05
CA LEU A 281 -8.79 7.47 23.81
C LEU A 281 -9.35 8.52 22.84
N ALA A 282 -10.18 9.40 23.39
CA ALA A 282 -10.66 10.62 22.78
C ALA A 282 -9.80 11.75 23.36
N SER A 283 -8.64 11.95 22.73
CA SER A 283 -7.95 13.22 22.55
C SER A 283 -6.80 12.98 21.56
#